data_AF-A0A2N8C4Q8-F1
#
_entry.id   AF-A0A2N8C4Q8-F1
#
_cell.length_a   1.000
_cell.length_b   1.000
_cell.length_c   1.000
_cell.angle_alpha   90.00
_cell.angle_beta   90.00
_cell.angle_gamma   90.00
#
_symmetry.space_group_name_H-M   'P 1'
#
loop_
_entity.id
_entity.type
_entity.pdbx_description
1 polymer ?
#
loop_
_entity_poly.entity_id
_entity_poly.type
_entity_poly.pdbx_seq_one_letter_code
_entity_poly.pdbx_strand_id
1 'polypeptide(L)'
;MIQFLLNQELRSEHALDPNLTVLNYLREHLGKPGTKEGCASGDCGACTVVVGELQTDDNGREHIRYRSLNSCLTFVSSLHGKQLISVEDLKHQGKLHSVQKAMVECHGSQCGFCTPGFVMSLFALQKNSDHADSHKAHEALAGNLCRCTGYRPILAAAEQVCSAKQPDQFDAREAETIARLKAIAPTDTGELNSGDKRCLVPLTVADLADLYDAYPQAKLLAGGTDLALEVTQFHRTLPVMIYVGNVAEMKRIERFDDRLEIGAATALSDCYDALEAEYPDFGELLQRFASLQIRNQGTLGGNIGNASPIGDSPPLLIALGAQIVLCKGETRRTLALEDYFIDYRVTARQESEFIEKIIVPRASAEQLFRAYKVSKRLDDDISAVCAAFNLRIENGVVADARVAFGGMAATPKRAKSCEAALLGAPWNNTTVERACAALAQDFTPLTDFRASKEYRLLSAQNLLRKYFIELQTPHIETRVTAYV
;
A
#
# COMPACT_ATOMS: atom_id res chain seq x y z
N MET A 1 -19.48 6.96 -18.47
CA MET A 1 -20.22 7.25 -17.23
C MET A 1 -19.62 6.41 -16.11
N ILE A 2 -19.60 6.92 -14.88
CA ILE A 2 -19.38 6.09 -13.69
C ILE A 2 -20.64 6.10 -12.82
N GLN A 3 -20.90 4.97 -12.17
CA GLN A 3 -21.99 4.82 -11.20
C GLN A 3 -21.45 4.27 -9.89
N PHE A 4 -21.86 4.87 -8.78
CA PHE A 4 -21.45 4.46 -7.43
C PHE A 4 -22.53 4.83 -6.41
N LEU A 5 -22.49 4.23 -5.23
CA LEU A 5 -23.38 4.59 -4.13
C LEU A 5 -22.69 5.63 -3.24
N LEU A 6 -23.27 6.80 -3.02
CA LEU A 6 -22.89 7.71 -1.94
C LEU A 6 -23.78 7.38 -0.73
N ASN A 7 -23.24 6.69 0.26
CA ASN A 7 -24.03 6.00 1.27
C ASN A 7 -25.05 5.07 0.59
N GLN A 8 -26.35 5.39 0.64
CA GLN A 8 -27.41 4.67 -0.08
C GLN A 8 -27.97 5.45 -1.27
N GLU A 9 -27.38 6.57 -1.68
CA GLU A 9 -27.82 7.32 -2.85
C GLU A 9 -27.08 6.86 -4.10
N LEU A 10 -27.78 6.50 -5.17
CA LEU A 10 -27.13 6.18 -6.44
C LEU A 10 -26.68 7.48 -7.13
N ARG A 11 -25.39 7.59 -7.41
CA ARG A 11 -24.80 8.67 -8.20
C ARG A 11 -24.45 8.14 -9.58
N SER A 12 -24.88 8.85 -10.62
CA SER A 12 -24.51 8.56 -12.02
C SER A 12 -23.87 9.81 -12.60
N GLU A 13 -22.57 9.75 -12.85
CA GLU A 13 -21.75 10.90 -13.20
C GLU A 13 -21.13 10.68 -14.59
N HIS A 14 -21.30 11.66 -15.48
CA HIS A 14 -20.89 11.54 -16.89
C HIS A 14 -19.78 12.51 -17.29
N ALA A 15 -19.77 13.70 -16.69
CA ALA A 15 -18.98 14.84 -17.14
C ALA A 15 -18.10 15.45 -16.04
N LEU A 16 -17.76 14.68 -14.99
CA LEU A 16 -16.82 15.12 -13.98
C LEU A 16 -15.39 15.14 -14.55
N ASP A 17 -14.57 16.07 -14.07
CA ASP A 17 -13.14 16.07 -14.33
C ASP A 17 -12.53 14.76 -13.77
N PRO A 18 -11.86 13.94 -14.60
CA PRO A 18 -11.23 12.72 -14.12
C PRO A 18 -10.13 12.91 -13.07
N ASN A 19 -9.54 14.11 -12.99
CA ASN A 19 -8.56 14.51 -11.98
C ASN A 19 -9.23 15.03 -10.68
N LEU A 20 -10.56 15.04 -10.62
CA LEU A 20 -11.30 15.42 -9.42
C LEU A 20 -11.08 14.38 -8.33
N THR A 21 -10.55 14.82 -7.19
CA THR A 21 -10.39 13.97 -6.01
C THR A 21 -11.74 13.77 -5.32
N VAL A 22 -11.90 12.64 -4.63
CA VAL A 22 -13.09 12.36 -3.82
C VAL A 22 -13.27 13.43 -2.74
N LEU A 23 -12.18 13.96 -2.19
CA LEU A 23 -12.20 15.05 -1.23
C LEU A 23 -12.90 16.30 -1.79
N ASN A 24 -12.50 16.75 -2.99
CA ASN A 24 -13.07 17.94 -3.61
C ASN A 24 -14.48 17.68 -4.13
N TYR A 25 -14.77 16.48 -4.62
CA TYR A 25 -16.14 16.10 -4.95
C TYR A 25 -17.08 16.21 -3.74
N LEU A 26 -16.69 15.65 -2.58
CA LEU A 26 -17.51 15.76 -1.36
C LEU A 26 -17.68 17.21 -0.92
N ARG A 27 -16.59 17.99 -0.87
CA ARG A 27 -16.59 19.33 -0.28
C ARG A 27 -17.20 20.39 -1.19
N GLU A 28 -16.80 20.41 -2.44
CA GLU A 28 -17.08 21.50 -3.38
C GLU A 28 -18.30 21.20 -4.26
N HIS A 29 -18.46 19.94 -4.71
CA HIS A 29 -19.60 19.57 -5.56
C HIS A 29 -20.84 19.21 -4.73
N LEU A 30 -20.67 18.53 -3.59
CA LEU A 30 -21.81 18.06 -2.79
C LEU A 30 -22.08 18.91 -1.53
N GLY A 31 -21.18 19.84 -1.19
CA GLY A 31 -21.33 20.63 0.03
C GLY A 31 -21.33 19.77 1.30
N LYS A 32 -20.57 18.66 1.33
CA LYS A 32 -20.34 17.77 2.48
C LYS A 32 -18.94 18.02 3.06
N PRO A 33 -18.75 19.10 3.87
CA PRO A 33 -17.43 19.57 4.26
C PRO A 33 -16.84 18.83 5.45
N GLY A 34 -17.50 17.80 5.98
CA GLY A 34 -17.08 17.03 7.16
C GLY A 34 -15.72 16.38 6.95
N THR A 35 -15.47 15.80 5.78
CA THR A 35 -14.13 15.35 5.36
C THR A 35 -13.21 16.56 5.12
N LYS A 36 -12.00 16.53 5.68
CA LYS A 36 -11.09 17.70 5.71
C LYS A 36 -9.86 17.53 4.84
N GLU A 37 -9.41 18.63 4.25
CA GLU A 37 -8.06 18.72 3.69
C GLU A 37 -7.08 19.13 4.79
N GLY A 38 -6.00 18.38 4.97
CA GLY A 38 -4.94 18.74 5.93
C GLY A 38 -3.55 18.83 5.30
N CYS A 39 -3.18 17.83 4.49
CA CYS A 39 -1.87 17.77 3.80
C CYS A 39 -1.97 17.62 2.27
N ALA A 40 -3.07 17.05 1.76
CA ALA A 40 -3.25 16.69 0.35
C ALA A 40 -2.19 15.73 -0.23
N SER A 41 -1.49 14.99 0.63
CA SER A 41 -0.42 14.03 0.28
C SER A 41 -0.64 12.62 0.85
N GLY A 42 -1.75 12.40 1.58
CA GLY A 42 -2.04 11.12 2.24
C GLY A 42 -1.50 10.98 3.67
N ASP A 43 -0.61 11.88 4.12
CA ASP A 43 0.16 11.72 5.36
C ASP A 43 -0.62 11.97 6.68
N CYS A 44 -1.73 12.72 6.63
CA CYS A 44 -2.39 13.17 7.88
C CYS A 44 -3.68 12.45 8.24
N GLY A 45 -4.30 11.73 7.28
CA GLY A 45 -5.58 11.03 7.48
C GLY A 45 -6.78 11.91 7.83
N ALA A 46 -6.69 13.25 7.80
CA ALA A 46 -7.85 14.12 8.08
C ALA A 46 -8.96 13.99 7.01
N CYS A 47 -8.58 13.51 5.82
CA CYS A 47 -9.45 13.26 4.69
C CYS A 47 -9.98 11.81 4.61
N THR A 48 -9.80 11.00 5.66
CA THR A 48 -10.20 9.59 5.60
C THR A 48 -11.69 9.44 5.35
N VAL A 49 -12.02 8.63 4.35
CA VAL A 49 -13.37 8.15 4.01
C VAL A 49 -13.35 6.63 4.01
N VAL A 50 -14.53 6.00 3.92
CA VAL A 50 -14.63 4.55 3.77
C VAL A 50 -15.29 4.19 2.46
N VAL A 51 -14.70 3.21 1.77
CA VAL A 51 -15.26 2.61 0.57
C VAL A 51 -15.73 1.20 0.90
N GLY A 52 -16.98 0.88 0.54
CA GLY A 52 -17.55 -0.45 0.59
C GLY A 52 -17.44 -1.13 -0.78
N GLU A 53 -16.89 -2.34 -0.82
CA GLU A 53 -16.79 -3.16 -2.02
C GLU A 53 -17.44 -4.52 -1.78
N LEU A 54 -18.12 -5.05 -2.80
CA LEU A 54 -18.63 -6.41 -2.76
C LEU A 54 -17.45 -7.39 -2.78
N GLN A 55 -17.43 -8.30 -1.82
CA GLN A 55 -16.50 -9.41 -1.80
C GLN A 55 -17.27 -10.73 -1.64
N THR A 56 -16.76 -11.77 -2.28
CA THR A 56 -17.21 -13.15 -2.12
C THR A 56 -16.09 -13.91 -1.41
N ASP A 57 -16.42 -14.63 -0.34
CA ASP A 57 -15.46 -15.49 0.36
C ASP A 57 -15.31 -16.87 -0.33
N ASP A 58 -14.41 -17.70 0.19
CA ASP A 58 -14.13 -19.04 -0.35
C ASP A 58 -15.34 -19.98 -0.30
N ASN A 59 -16.34 -19.69 0.55
CA ASN A 59 -17.59 -20.45 0.65
C ASN A 59 -18.68 -19.92 -0.28
N GLY A 60 -18.38 -18.92 -1.11
CA GLY A 60 -19.33 -18.27 -1.99
C GLY A 60 -20.26 -17.27 -1.29
N ARG A 61 -20.02 -16.94 -0.01
CA ARG A 61 -20.81 -15.97 0.72
C ARG A 61 -20.36 -14.55 0.38
N GLU A 62 -21.35 -13.74 0.02
CA GLU A 62 -21.15 -12.33 -0.29
C GLU A 62 -21.28 -11.46 0.96
N HIS A 63 -20.40 -10.48 1.06
CA HIS A 63 -20.39 -9.48 2.12
C HIS A 63 -19.78 -8.18 1.60
N ILE A 64 -19.96 -7.09 2.35
CA ILE A 64 -19.31 -5.81 2.02
C ILE A 64 -18.01 -5.69 2.80
N ARG A 65 -16.90 -5.57 2.10
CA ARG A 65 -15.61 -5.20 2.71
C ARG A 65 -15.51 -3.68 2.78
N TYR A 66 -15.29 -3.16 3.98
CA TYR A 66 -15.13 -1.73 4.23
C TYR A 66 -13.65 -1.37 4.33
N ARG A 67 -13.16 -0.48 3.46
CA ARG A 67 -11.76 -0.01 3.47
C ARG A 67 -11.69 1.48 3.74
N SER A 68 -10.82 1.89 4.68
CA SER A 68 -10.48 3.30 4.86
C SER A 68 -9.51 3.74 3.76
N LEU A 69 -9.74 4.91 3.17
CA LEU A 69 -8.93 5.51 2.10
C LEU A 69 -8.68 7.00 2.35
N ASN A 70 -7.59 7.56 1.80
CA ASN A 70 -7.36 8.99 1.77
C ASN A 70 -8.08 9.64 0.59
N SER A 71 -9.23 10.27 0.81
CA SER A 71 -10.01 10.90 -0.26
C SER A 71 -9.29 12.01 -1.03
N CYS A 72 -8.21 12.59 -0.46
CA CYS A 72 -7.37 13.56 -1.17
C CYS A 72 -6.54 12.94 -2.30
N LEU A 73 -6.26 11.64 -2.28
CA LEU A 73 -5.48 10.94 -3.32
C LEU A 73 -6.35 9.99 -4.17
N THR A 74 -7.58 9.74 -3.77
CA THR A 74 -8.53 8.93 -4.53
C THR A 74 -9.22 9.81 -5.56
N PHE A 75 -9.14 9.46 -6.85
CA PHE A 75 -9.92 10.15 -7.90
C PHE A 75 -11.34 9.59 -7.98
N VAL A 76 -12.32 10.42 -8.32
CA VAL A 76 -13.72 9.97 -8.48
C VAL A 76 -13.86 8.85 -9.52
N SER A 77 -12.96 8.82 -10.52
CA SER A 77 -12.88 7.77 -11.55
C SER A 77 -12.77 6.36 -10.98
N SER A 78 -12.20 6.19 -9.78
CA SER A 78 -12.04 4.87 -9.15
C SER A 78 -13.27 4.41 -8.36
N LEU A 79 -14.35 5.19 -8.27
CA LEU A 79 -15.53 4.86 -7.47
C LEU A 79 -16.53 3.94 -8.18
N HIS A 80 -16.40 3.74 -9.49
CA HIS A 80 -17.37 2.97 -10.25
C HIS A 80 -17.58 1.56 -9.67
N GLY A 81 -18.84 1.20 -9.39
CA GLY A 81 -19.21 -0.09 -8.81
C GLY A 81 -19.01 -0.20 -7.30
N LYS A 82 -18.72 0.91 -6.61
CA LYS A 82 -18.40 0.93 -5.17
C LYS A 82 -19.39 1.76 -4.37
N GLN A 83 -19.33 1.63 -3.04
CA GLN A 83 -19.99 2.51 -2.10
C GLN A 83 -18.97 3.48 -1.48
N LEU A 84 -19.28 4.77 -1.43
CA LEU A 84 -18.52 5.80 -0.74
C LEU A 84 -19.28 6.28 0.51
N ILE A 85 -18.61 6.30 1.65
CA ILE A 85 -19.18 6.71 2.95
C ILE A 85 -18.30 7.82 3.54
N SER A 86 -18.90 8.96 3.85
CA SER A 86 -18.24 10.07 4.57
C SER A 86 -18.71 10.16 6.03
N VAL A 87 -18.07 11.02 6.82
CA VAL A 87 -18.37 11.19 8.25
C VAL A 87 -19.82 11.60 8.51
N GLU A 88 -20.43 12.36 7.60
CA GLU A 88 -21.81 12.81 7.69
C GLU A 88 -22.80 11.65 7.58
N ASP A 89 -22.43 10.58 6.88
CA ASP A 89 -23.30 9.43 6.62
C ASP A 89 -23.44 8.50 7.83
N LEU A 90 -22.57 8.63 8.82
CA LEU A 90 -22.61 7.81 10.04
C LEU A 90 -23.77 8.18 10.96
N LYS A 91 -24.16 9.46 11.01
CA LYS A 91 -25.27 9.92 11.86
C LYS A 91 -26.59 9.44 11.24
N HIS A 92 -27.38 8.69 11.99
CA HIS A 92 -28.64 8.12 11.51
C HIS A 92 -29.80 8.51 12.42
N GLN A 93 -30.92 8.96 11.83
CA GLN A 93 -32.15 9.35 12.55
C GLN A 93 -31.89 10.30 13.74
N GLY A 94 -31.02 11.28 13.55
CA GLY A 94 -30.66 12.25 14.60
C GLY A 94 -29.67 11.75 15.65
N LYS A 95 -29.33 10.45 15.66
CA LYS A 95 -28.42 9.83 16.63
C LYS A 95 -27.01 9.68 16.06
N LEU A 96 -26.01 9.95 16.90
CA LEU A 96 -24.60 9.69 16.57
C LEU A 96 -24.36 8.19 16.43
N HIS A 97 -23.46 7.84 15.50
CA HIS A 97 -22.95 6.48 15.42
C HIS A 97 -22.15 6.12 16.68
N SER A 98 -22.03 4.83 16.99
CA SER A 98 -21.26 4.33 18.15
C SER A 98 -19.83 4.89 18.18
N VAL A 99 -19.15 4.91 17.02
CA VAL A 99 -17.80 5.48 16.89
C VAL A 99 -17.73 6.99 17.13
N GLN A 100 -18.74 7.76 16.68
CA GLN A 100 -18.81 9.19 16.94
C GLN A 100 -19.06 9.46 18.42
N LYS A 101 -19.94 8.67 19.04
CA LYS A 101 -20.26 8.73 20.46
C LYS A 101 -19.03 8.41 21.32
N ALA A 102 -18.28 7.35 21.00
CA ALA A 102 -17.05 7.00 21.72
C ALA A 102 -16.01 8.12 21.68
N MET A 103 -15.82 8.79 20.54
CA MET A 103 -14.92 9.95 20.45
C MET A 103 -15.33 11.11 21.38
N VAL A 104 -16.63 11.30 21.62
CA VAL A 104 -17.13 12.29 22.59
C VAL A 104 -16.91 11.82 24.03
N GLU A 105 -17.33 10.60 24.35
CA GLU A 105 -17.29 10.04 25.70
C GLU A 105 -15.88 9.83 26.24
N CYS A 106 -14.93 9.43 25.39
CA CYS A 106 -13.53 9.25 25.78
C CYS A 106 -12.71 10.55 25.69
N HIS A 107 -13.34 11.70 25.40
CA HIS A 107 -12.64 12.98 25.17
C HIS A 107 -11.60 12.92 24.04
N GLY A 108 -11.88 12.14 22.99
CA GLY A 108 -11.01 11.93 21.83
C GLY A 108 -10.91 13.11 20.86
N SER A 109 -11.58 14.23 21.16
CA SER A 109 -11.61 15.43 20.31
C SER A 109 -11.36 16.72 21.10
N GLN A 110 -10.46 17.56 20.59
CA GLN A 110 -10.23 18.92 21.11
C GLN A 110 -10.57 19.97 20.03
N CYS A 111 -9.62 20.32 19.15
CA CYS A 111 -9.86 21.28 18.07
C CYS A 111 -10.89 20.79 17.03
N GLY A 112 -11.14 19.48 16.97
CA GLY A 112 -12.14 18.87 16.09
C GLY A 112 -11.70 18.63 14.64
N PHE A 113 -10.56 19.17 14.19
CA PHE A 113 -10.18 19.12 12.78
C PHE A 113 -9.83 17.71 12.28
N CYS A 114 -9.04 16.95 13.04
CA CYS A 114 -8.69 15.57 12.69
C CYS A 114 -9.81 14.56 13.01
N THR A 115 -10.79 14.96 13.83
CA THR A 115 -11.81 14.06 14.39
C THR A 115 -12.58 13.29 13.32
N PRO A 116 -13.03 13.89 12.19
CA PRO A 116 -13.65 13.14 11.10
C PRO A 116 -12.79 11.99 10.56
N GLY A 117 -11.50 12.23 10.37
CA GLY A 117 -10.57 11.22 9.87
C GLY A 117 -10.43 10.03 10.83
N PHE A 118 -10.25 10.32 12.12
CA PHE A 118 -10.22 9.28 13.16
C PHE A 118 -11.54 8.51 13.24
N VAL A 119 -12.68 9.20 13.19
CA VAL A 119 -14.01 8.59 13.20
C VAL A 119 -14.17 7.60 12.05
N MET A 120 -13.72 7.95 10.83
CA MET A 120 -13.83 7.06 9.68
C MET A 120 -12.86 5.87 9.75
N SER A 121 -11.65 6.05 10.30
CA SER A 121 -10.73 4.94 10.57
C SER A 121 -11.29 3.98 11.62
N LEU A 122 -11.90 4.49 12.70
CA LEU A 122 -12.56 3.68 13.72
C LEU A 122 -13.81 2.97 13.19
N PHE A 123 -14.57 3.60 12.30
CA PHE A 123 -15.69 2.97 11.60
C PHE A 123 -15.20 1.76 10.78
N ALA A 124 -14.17 1.94 9.95
CA ALA A 124 -13.58 0.82 9.21
C ALA A 124 -13.05 -0.28 10.15
N LEU A 125 -12.34 0.08 11.23
CA LEU A 125 -11.86 -0.88 12.22
C LEU A 125 -13.02 -1.68 12.83
N GLN A 126 -14.09 -1.03 13.30
CA GLN A 126 -15.25 -1.70 13.89
C GLN A 126 -15.94 -2.65 12.90
N LYS A 127 -16.02 -2.28 11.62
CA LYS A 127 -16.61 -3.13 10.57
C LYS A 127 -15.78 -4.38 10.26
N ASN A 128 -14.46 -4.31 10.42
CA ASN A 128 -13.55 -5.42 10.12
C ASN A 128 -13.02 -6.15 11.37
N SER A 129 -13.54 -5.83 12.56
CA SER A 129 -13.13 -6.45 13.82
C SER A 129 -14.32 -7.04 14.56
N ASP A 130 -14.09 -8.20 15.19
CA ASP A 130 -15.09 -8.89 16.02
C ASP A 130 -14.90 -8.65 17.53
N HIS A 131 -13.69 -8.23 17.93
CA HIS A 131 -13.33 -7.94 19.31
C HIS A 131 -12.30 -6.80 19.37
N ALA A 132 -12.08 -6.26 20.56
CA ALA A 132 -11.03 -5.28 20.78
C ALA A 132 -9.64 -5.90 20.64
N ASP A 133 -8.83 -5.28 19.79
CA ASP A 133 -7.45 -5.66 19.52
C ASP A 133 -6.61 -4.38 19.45
N SER A 134 -5.67 -4.25 20.38
CA SER A 134 -4.80 -3.08 20.47
C SER A 134 -3.92 -2.92 19.24
N HIS A 135 -3.39 -4.01 18.69
CA HIS A 135 -2.50 -3.94 17.52
C HIS A 135 -3.27 -3.42 16.29
N LYS A 136 -4.46 -3.97 16.03
CA LYS A 136 -5.33 -3.48 14.94
C LYS A 136 -5.79 -2.05 15.15
N ALA A 137 -6.03 -1.63 16.40
CA ALA A 137 -6.36 -0.24 16.71
C ALA A 137 -5.20 0.71 16.39
N HIS A 138 -3.96 0.35 16.76
CA HIS A 138 -2.79 1.14 16.40
C HIS A 138 -2.61 1.21 14.89
N GLU A 139 -2.72 0.09 14.19
CA GLU A 139 -2.58 0.04 12.73
C GLU A 139 -3.63 0.93 12.03
N ALA A 140 -4.90 0.82 12.42
CA ALA A 140 -5.99 1.57 11.81
C ALA A 140 -5.84 3.09 12.02
N LEU A 141 -5.21 3.52 13.12
CA LEU A 141 -5.02 4.92 13.49
C LEU A 141 -3.65 5.49 13.12
N ALA A 142 -2.69 4.65 12.71
CA ALA A 142 -1.31 5.06 12.41
C ALA A 142 -1.23 6.14 11.32
N GLY A 143 -2.17 6.14 10.38
CA GLY A 143 -2.30 7.14 9.32
C GLY A 143 -3.07 8.41 9.67
N ASN A 144 -3.47 8.59 10.92
CA ASN A 144 -4.22 9.76 11.38
C ASN A 144 -3.38 10.59 12.34
N LEU A 145 -3.11 11.85 11.98
CA LEU A 145 -2.33 12.75 12.84
C LEU A 145 -3.23 13.63 13.70
N CYS A 146 -2.96 13.64 15.00
CA CYS A 146 -3.56 14.58 15.96
C CYS A 146 -2.48 15.41 16.65
N ARG A 147 -2.65 16.74 16.65
CA ARG A 147 -1.72 17.65 17.34
C ARG A 147 -2.15 18.06 18.74
N CYS A 148 -3.38 17.72 19.16
CA CYS A 148 -3.98 18.25 20.38
C CYS A 148 -4.14 17.21 21.50
N THR A 149 -4.57 15.99 21.18
CA THR A 149 -5.06 15.04 22.20
C THR A 149 -3.98 14.18 22.85
N GLY A 150 -2.81 14.06 22.22
CA GLY A 150 -1.78 13.10 22.63
C GLY A 150 -2.20 11.63 22.44
N TYR A 151 -3.18 11.35 21.56
CA TYR A 151 -3.66 10.03 21.11
C TYR A 151 -4.31 9.11 22.16
N ARG A 152 -3.88 9.11 23.42
CA ARG A 152 -4.43 8.25 24.48
C ARG A 152 -5.97 8.23 24.57
N PRO A 153 -6.70 9.37 24.58
CA PRO A 153 -8.17 9.31 24.61
C PRO A 153 -8.80 8.76 23.31
N ILE A 154 -8.10 8.84 22.18
CA ILE A 154 -8.56 8.26 20.90
C ILE A 154 -8.39 6.74 20.92
N LEU A 155 -7.29 6.24 21.49
CA LEU A 155 -7.08 4.80 21.68
C LEU A 155 -8.14 4.20 22.64
N ALA A 156 -8.50 4.92 23.71
CA ALA A 156 -9.61 4.52 24.57
C ALA A 156 -10.95 4.44 23.80
N ALA A 157 -11.20 5.37 22.88
CA ALA A 157 -12.37 5.29 22.00
C ALA A 157 -12.31 4.06 21.07
N ALA A 158 -11.13 3.73 20.54
CA ALA A 158 -10.93 2.53 19.71
C ALA A 158 -11.24 1.23 20.47
N GLU A 159 -10.79 1.13 21.70
CA GLU A 159 -11.08 0.01 22.59
C GLU A 159 -12.59 -0.08 22.90
N GLN A 160 -13.23 1.04 23.21
CA GLN A 160 -14.67 1.10 23.49
C GLN A 160 -15.51 0.62 22.30
N VAL A 161 -15.20 1.07 21.07
CA VAL A 161 -16.01 0.73 19.89
C VAL A 161 -15.88 -0.74 19.47
N CYS A 162 -14.74 -1.37 19.74
CA CYS A 162 -14.51 -2.77 19.38
C CYS A 162 -14.97 -3.73 20.50
N SER A 163 -14.90 -3.32 21.76
CA SER A 163 -15.39 -4.12 22.90
C SER A 163 -16.92 -4.17 22.98
N ALA A 164 -17.60 -3.11 22.52
CA ALA A 164 -19.05 -2.97 22.59
C ALA A 164 -19.67 -2.77 21.19
N LYS A 165 -19.31 -3.65 20.24
CA LYS A 165 -19.87 -3.61 18.88
C LYS A 165 -21.38 -3.77 18.93
N GLN A 166 -22.10 -2.81 18.38
CA GLN A 166 -23.55 -2.84 18.23
C GLN A 166 -23.88 -2.84 16.73
N PRO A 167 -24.87 -3.65 16.29
CA PRO A 167 -25.36 -3.57 14.93
C PRO A 167 -25.83 -2.14 14.60
N ASP A 168 -25.46 -1.65 13.42
CA ASP A 168 -25.81 -0.31 12.95
C ASP A 168 -26.64 -0.36 11.65
N GLN A 169 -26.91 0.82 11.08
CA GLN A 169 -27.71 0.95 9.86
C GLN A 169 -27.05 0.32 8.62
N PHE A 170 -25.72 0.18 8.60
CA PHE A 170 -25.00 -0.45 7.50
C PHE A 170 -25.14 -1.97 7.59
N ASP A 171 -25.11 -2.55 8.79
CA ASP A 171 -25.37 -3.99 8.99
C ASP A 171 -26.81 -4.33 8.61
N ALA A 172 -27.77 -3.51 9.05
CA ALA A 172 -29.19 -3.71 8.75
C ALA A 172 -29.54 -3.60 7.25
N ARG A 173 -28.69 -2.95 6.46
CA ARG A 173 -28.90 -2.71 5.02
C ARG A 173 -27.95 -3.50 4.12
N GLU A 174 -27.11 -4.36 4.67
CA GLU A 174 -26.06 -5.05 3.90
C GLU A 174 -26.62 -5.76 2.66
N ALA A 175 -27.70 -6.54 2.80
CA ALA A 175 -28.32 -7.25 1.69
C ALA A 175 -28.86 -6.30 0.58
N GLU A 176 -29.46 -5.17 0.96
CA GLU A 176 -29.92 -4.15 0.00
C GLU A 176 -28.72 -3.55 -0.73
N THR A 177 -27.67 -3.19 0.01
CA THR A 177 -26.47 -2.57 -0.55
C THR A 177 -25.74 -3.54 -1.49
N ILE A 178 -25.63 -4.83 -1.15
CA ILE A 178 -25.09 -5.87 -2.04
C ILE A 178 -25.88 -5.93 -3.35
N ALA A 179 -27.21 -6.01 -3.28
CA ALA A 179 -28.05 -6.07 -4.47
C ALA A 179 -27.86 -4.83 -5.37
N ARG A 180 -27.70 -3.67 -4.76
CA ARG A 180 -27.47 -2.41 -5.49
C ARG A 180 -26.08 -2.29 -6.08
N LEU A 181 -25.04 -2.74 -5.38
CA LEU A 181 -23.68 -2.79 -5.90
C LEU A 181 -23.57 -3.72 -7.11
N LYS A 182 -24.24 -4.89 -7.06
CA LYS A 182 -24.35 -5.79 -8.22
C LYS A 182 -25.02 -5.11 -9.42
N ALA A 183 -26.07 -4.34 -9.19
CA ALA A 183 -26.80 -3.67 -10.26
C ALA A 183 -25.99 -2.57 -10.98
N ILE A 184 -24.93 -2.07 -10.34
CA ILE A 184 -24.02 -1.05 -10.91
C ILE A 184 -22.61 -1.59 -11.15
N ALA A 185 -22.43 -2.91 -11.07
CA ALA A 185 -21.17 -3.56 -11.36
C ALA A 185 -20.81 -3.28 -12.84
N PRO A 186 -19.55 -2.91 -13.13
CA PRO A 186 -19.13 -2.66 -14.50
C PRO A 186 -19.29 -3.92 -15.37
N THR A 187 -20.04 -3.82 -16.47
CA THR A 187 -20.21 -4.90 -17.47
C THR A 187 -19.41 -4.67 -18.74
N ASP A 188 -19.11 -3.41 -19.03
CA ASP A 188 -18.42 -2.96 -20.22
C ASP A 188 -17.32 -1.95 -19.85
N THR A 189 -16.41 -1.69 -20.78
CA THR A 189 -15.40 -0.65 -20.58
C THR A 189 -16.07 0.70 -20.35
N GLY A 190 -15.59 1.42 -19.33
CA GLY A 190 -16.13 2.71 -18.91
C GLY A 190 -15.25 3.88 -19.34
N GLU A 191 -15.82 5.07 -19.29
CA GLU A 191 -15.09 6.32 -19.48
C GLU A 191 -15.67 7.45 -18.63
N LEU A 192 -14.82 8.22 -17.97
CA LEU A 192 -15.16 9.54 -17.44
C LEU A 192 -14.47 10.61 -18.30
N ASN A 193 -15.21 11.62 -18.74
CA ASN A 193 -14.71 12.60 -19.72
C ASN A 193 -15.26 14.00 -19.42
N SER A 194 -14.38 14.99 -19.31
CA SER A 194 -14.74 16.41 -19.09
C SER A 194 -14.41 17.31 -20.29
N GLY A 195 -14.23 16.72 -21.48
CA GLY A 195 -13.78 17.36 -22.70
C GLY A 195 -12.29 17.15 -22.94
N ASP A 196 -11.44 17.92 -22.27
CA ASP A 196 -9.99 17.90 -22.43
C ASP A 196 -9.28 16.78 -21.66
N LYS A 197 -9.97 16.16 -20.70
CA LYS A 197 -9.45 15.10 -19.83
C LYS A 197 -10.33 13.86 -19.89
N ARG A 198 -9.70 12.69 -19.86
CA ARG A 198 -10.36 11.39 -19.96
C ARG A 198 -9.76 10.39 -18.98
N CYS A 199 -10.60 9.57 -18.37
CA CYS A 199 -10.18 8.35 -17.69
C CYS A 199 -10.93 7.15 -18.27
N LEU A 200 -10.18 6.24 -18.88
CA LEU A 200 -10.65 5.01 -19.50
C LEU A 200 -10.62 3.89 -18.45
N VAL A 201 -11.63 3.02 -18.45
CA VAL A 201 -11.82 2.00 -17.41
C VAL A 201 -11.95 0.61 -18.06
N PRO A 202 -10.84 -0.08 -18.34
CA PRO A 202 -10.86 -1.46 -18.85
C PRO A 202 -11.39 -2.45 -17.80
N LEU A 203 -11.89 -3.59 -18.26
CA LEU A 203 -12.33 -4.71 -17.41
C LEU A 203 -11.44 -5.95 -17.50
N THR A 204 -10.71 -6.09 -18.61
CA THR A 204 -9.80 -7.22 -18.85
C THR A 204 -8.39 -6.74 -19.18
N VAL A 205 -7.42 -7.67 -19.13
CA VAL A 205 -6.04 -7.40 -19.57
C VAL A 205 -5.99 -7.06 -21.06
N ALA A 206 -6.86 -7.65 -21.88
CA ALA A 206 -6.97 -7.36 -23.31
C ALA A 206 -7.46 -5.92 -23.53
N ASP A 207 -8.53 -5.49 -22.84
CA ASP A 207 -9.01 -4.10 -22.93
C ASP A 207 -7.91 -3.11 -22.54
N LEU A 208 -7.16 -3.41 -21.47
CA LEU A 208 -6.06 -2.56 -21.03
C LEU A 208 -4.97 -2.46 -22.11
N ALA A 209 -4.59 -3.58 -22.72
CA ALA A 209 -3.58 -3.59 -23.77
C ALA A 209 -4.02 -2.75 -24.99
N ASP A 210 -5.25 -2.98 -25.48
CA ASP A 210 -5.81 -2.24 -26.62
C ASP A 210 -5.91 -0.74 -26.33
N LEU A 211 -6.43 -0.37 -25.15
CA LEU A 211 -6.52 1.03 -24.76
C LEU A 211 -5.15 1.67 -24.56
N TYR A 212 -4.15 0.93 -24.06
CA TYR A 212 -2.84 1.52 -23.83
C TYR A 212 -2.05 1.67 -25.14
N ASP A 213 -2.23 0.77 -26.11
CA ASP A 213 -1.70 0.94 -27.46
C ASP A 213 -2.36 2.11 -28.20
N ALA A 214 -3.67 2.33 -28.00
CA ALA A 214 -4.38 3.47 -28.56
C ALA A 214 -4.00 4.82 -27.90
N TYR A 215 -3.60 4.80 -26.63
CA TYR A 215 -3.24 5.99 -25.85
C TYR A 215 -1.89 5.79 -25.12
N PRO A 216 -0.76 5.69 -25.84
CA PRO A 216 0.56 5.38 -25.26
C PRO A 216 1.01 6.39 -24.19
N GLN A 217 0.56 7.64 -24.31
CA GLN A 217 0.82 8.72 -23.35
C GLN A 217 0.03 8.61 -22.03
N ALA A 218 -0.97 7.73 -21.97
CA ALA A 218 -1.86 7.63 -20.82
C ALA A 218 -1.10 7.24 -19.55
N LYS A 219 -1.52 7.82 -18.42
CA LYS A 219 -1.02 7.43 -17.10
C LYS A 219 -1.89 6.32 -16.55
N LEU A 220 -1.27 5.18 -16.23
CA LEU A 220 -1.97 4.09 -15.57
C LEU A 220 -2.30 4.49 -14.13
N LEU A 221 -3.56 4.33 -13.76
CA LEU A 221 -4.08 4.60 -12.43
C LEU A 221 -4.51 3.28 -11.80
N ALA A 222 -3.81 2.87 -10.74
CA ALA A 222 -4.28 1.81 -9.83
C ALA A 222 -4.80 2.47 -8.54
N GLY A 223 -4.02 2.44 -7.46
CA GLY A 223 -4.36 3.10 -6.19
C GLY A 223 -4.25 4.62 -6.16
N GLY A 224 -3.57 5.23 -7.14
CA GLY A 224 -3.42 6.69 -7.23
C GLY A 224 -2.47 7.34 -6.22
N THR A 225 -1.92 6.60 -5.26
CA THR A 225 -1.20 7.16 -4.10
C THR A 225 0.09 7.93 -4.41
N ASP A 226 0.70 7.71 -5.59
CA ASP A 226 1.82 8.51 -6.09
C ASP A 226 1.36 9.45 -7.22
N LEU A 227 0.60 8.91 -8.20
CA LEU A 227 0.12 9.68 -9.36
C LEU A 227 -0.74 10.89 -8.97
N ALA A 228 -1.57 10.78 -7.93
CA ALA A 228 -2.44 11.88 -7.50
C ALA A 228 -1.64 13.10 -7.00
N LEU A 229 -0.39 12.91 -6.55
CA LEU A 229 0.48 14.01 -6.13
C LEU A 229 0.82 14.96 -7.29
N GLU A 230 0.82 14.47 -8.53
CA GLU A 230 0.92 15.33 -9.73
C GLU A 230 -0.19 16.38 -9.74
N VAL A 231 -1.40 16.01 -9.35
CA VAL A 231 -2.55 16.93 -9.28
C VAL A 231 -2.57 17.73 -7.99
N THR A 232 -2.38 17.07 -6.84
CA THR A 232 -2.63 17.70 -5.52
C THR A 232 -1.46 18.54 -5.01
N GLN A 233 -0.22 18.13 -5.28
CA GLN A 233 0.99 18.83 -4.80
C GLN A 233 1.66 19.62 -5.91
N PHE A 234 1.68 19.09 -7.13
CA PHE A 234 2.36 19.72 -8.26
C PHE A 234 1.42 20.50 -9.19
N HIS A 235 0.11 20.45 -8.96
CA HIS A 235 -0.92 21.16 -9.73
C HIS A 235 -0.83 20.93 -11.25
N ARG A 236 -0.41 19.72 -11.64
CA ARG A 236 -0.33 19.27 -13.03
C ARG A 236 -1.61 18.55 -13.41
N THR A 237 -1.98 18.70 -14.67
CA THR A 237 -3.12 17.98 -15.25
C THR A 237 -2.68 16.64 -15.80
N LEU A 238 -3.54 15.63 -15.66
CA LEU A 238 -3.41 14.34 -16.33
C LEU A 238 -4.47 14.31 -17.45
N PRO A 239 -4.09 14.46 -18.73
CA PRO A 239 -5.05 14.52 -19.83
C PRO A 239 -5.74 13.18 -20.09
N VAL A 240 -4.98 12.08 -20.02
CA VAL A 240 -5.50 10.73 -20.24
C VAL A 240 -4.99 9.80 -19.14
N MET A 241 -5.93 9.15 -18.47
CA MET A 241 -5.66 8.08 -17.51
C MET A 241 -6.32 6.77 -17.94
N ILE A 242 -5.76 5.64 -17.51
CA ILE A 242 -6.40 4.33 -17.62
C ILE A 242 -6.50 3.73 -16.22
N TYR A 243 -7.70 3.58 -15.68
CA TYR A 243 -7.95 3.01 -14.36
C TYR A 243 -7.99 1.48 -14.41
N VAL A 244 -6.97 0.83 -13.85
CA VAL A 244 -6.81 -0.64 -13.91
C VAL A 244 -7.46 -1.37 -12.74
N GLY A 245 -8.06 -0.67 -11.78
CA GLY A 245 -8.61 -1.29 -10.57
C GLY A 245 -9.85 -2.18 -10.76
N ASN A 246 -10.39 -2.20 -11.99
CA ASN A 246 -11.50 -3.08 -12.39
C ASN A 246 -11.03 -4.31 -13.20
N VAL A 247 -9.74 -4.40 -13.54
CA VAL A 247 -9.18 -5.58 -14.23
C VAL A 247 -9.00 -6.70 -13.22
N ALA A 248 -9.94 -7.65 -13.21
CA ALA A 248 -10.03 -8.67 -12.17
C ALA A 248 -8.79 -9.57 -12.12
N GLU A 249 -8.23 -9.92 -13.28
CA GLU A 249 -7.03 -10.75 -13.44
C GLU A 249 -5.81 -10.12 -12.76
N MET A 250 -5.69 -8.78 -12.82
CA MET A 250 -4.57 -8.04 -12.23
C MET A 250 -4.70 -7.85 -10.72
N LYS A 251 -5.75 -8.38 -10.08
CA LYS A 251 -5.97 -8.31 -8.62
C LYS A 251 -5.89 -9.67 -7.92
N ARG A 252 -5.57 -10.73 -8.67
CA ARG A 252 -5.52 -12.09 -8.15
C ARG A 252 -4.18 -12.38 -7.48
N ILE A 253 -4.21 -13.26 -6.49
CA ILE A 253 -3.03 -13.91 -5.94
C ILE A 253 -3.20 -15.41 -6.18
N GLU A 254 -2.34 -16.00 -6.98
CA GLU A 254 -2.34 -17.43 -7.28
C GLU A 254 -1.15 -18.10 -6.60
N ARG A 255 -1.39 -19.25 -5.98
CA ARG A 255 -0.38 -20.03 -5.25
C ARG A 255 -0.05 -21.28 -6.06
N PHE A 256 1.22 -21.45 -6.38
CA PHE A 256 1.79 -22.64 -6.99
C PHE A 256 2.80 -23.29 -6.04
N ASP A 257 3.23 -24.50 -6.36
CA ASP A 257 4.19 -25.26 -5.52
C ASP A 257 5.54 -24.54 -5.38
N ASP A 258 5.96 -23.80 -6.41
CA ASP A 258 7.28 -23.15 -6.51
C ASP A 258 7.24 -21.62 -6.42
N ARG A 259 6.08 -20.99 -6.62
CA ARG A 259 5.92 -19.52 -6.62
C ARG A 259 4.53 -19.03 -6.20
N LEU A 260 4.47 -17.76 -5.84
CA LEU A 260 3.27 -16.94 -5.84
C LEU A 260 3.23 -16.09 -7.12
N GLU A 261 2.06 -15.96 -7.73
CA GLU A 261 1.80 -14.96 -8.77
C GLU A 261 0.83 -13.91 -8.24
N ILE A 262 1.29 -12.67 -8.15
CA ILE A 262 0.54 -11.54 -7.58
C ILE A 262 0.24 -10.55 -8.69
N GLY A 263 -1.03 -10.34 -9.02
CA GLY A 263 -1.46 -9.33 -9.97
C GLY A 263 -0.98 -7.91 -9.60
N ALA A 264 -0.59 -7.11 -10.59
CA ALA A 264 0.02 -5.80 -10.34
C ALA A 264 -0.92 -4.75 -9.73
N ALA A 265 -2.23 -4.92 -9.88
CA ALA A 265 -3.27 -4.07 -9.29
C ALA A 265 -3.75 -4.55 -7.91
N THR A 266 -3.15 -5.62 -7.35
CA THR A 266 -3.44 -6.08 -5.99
C THR A 266 -2.97 -5.04 -4.96
N ALA A 267 -3.88 -4.62 -4.07
CA ALA A 267 -3.56 -3.66 -3.02
C ALA A 267 -2.55 -4.27 -2.03
N LEU A 268 -1.72 -3.43 -1.41
CA LEU A 268 -0.71 -3.89 -0.45
C LEU A 268 -1.35 -4.60 0.75
N SER A 269 -2.50 -4.13 1.23
CA SER A 269 -3.27 -4.81 2.28
C SER A 269 -3.74 -6.21 1.88
N ASP A 270 -3.99 -6.47 0.58
CA ASP A 270 -4.41 -7.78 0.09
C ASP A 270 -3.23 -8.72 -0.16
N CYS A 271 -2.02 -8.15 -0.33
CA CYS A 271 -0.79 -8.94 -0.45
C CYS A 271 -0.31 -9.46 0.92
N TYR A 272 -0.78 -8.87 2.02
CA TYR A 272 -0.26 -9.09 3.37
C TYR A 272 -0.28 -10.56 3.77
N ASP A 273 -1.46 -11.20 3.84
CA ASP A 273 -1.57 -12.59 4.32
C ASP A 273 -0.74 -13.57 3.48
N ALA A 274 -0.71 -13.38 2.16
CA ALA A 274 0.02 -14.26 1.26
C ALA A 274 1.54 -14.11 1.40
N LEU A 275 2.04 -12.90 1.63
CA LEU A 275 3.47 -12.63 1.77
C LEU A 275 3.97 -12.87 3.18
N GLU A 276 3.18 -12.57 4.22
CA GLU A 276 3.53 -12.86 5.61
C GLU A 276 3.66 -14.37 5.84
N ALA A 277 2.72 -15.16 5.31
CA ALA A 277 2.73 -16.61 5.47
C ALA A 277 4.00 -17.27 4.90
N GLU A 278 4.56 -16.72 3.82
CA GLU A 278 5.84 -17.18 3.26
C GLU A 278 7.05 -16.54 3.94
N TYR A 279 6.96 -15.23 4.18
CA TYR A 279 8.05 -14.36 4.58
C TYR A 279 7.57 -13.40 5.66
N PRO A 280 7.62 -13.80 6.96
CA PRO A 280 7.10 -12.99 8.06
C PRO A 280 7.66 -11.56 8.11
N ASP A 281 8.95 -11.40 7.81
CA ASP A 281 9.61 -10.09 7.74
C ASP A 281 9.10 -9.20 6.58
N PHE A 282 8.58 -9.80 5.51
CA PHE A 282 7.89 -9.07 4.45
C PHE A 282 6.56 -8.54 5.00
N GLY A 283 5.80 -9.38 5.69
CA GLY A 283 4.56 -8.99 6.38
C GLY A 283 4.77 -7.83 7.35
N GLU A 284 5.72 -7.94 8.28
CA GLU A 284 6.04 -6.87 9.24
C GLU A 284 6.39 -5.55 8.53
N LEU A 285 7.17 -5.62 7.45
CA LEU A 285 7.51 -4.42 6.69
C LEU A 285 6.30 -3.82 5.96
N LEU A 286 5.38 -4.65 5.46
CA LEU A 286 4.12 -4.17 4.87
C LEU A 286 3.25 -3.45 5.91
N GLN A 287 3.15 -3.92 7.16
CA GLN A 287 2.42 -3.17 8.20
C GLN A 287 3.03 -1.79 8.48
N ARG A 288 4.35 -1.66 8.31
CA ARG A 288 5.09 -0.40 8.42
C ARG A 288 5.15 0.40 7.12
N PHE A 289 4.55 -0.12 6.04
CA PHE A 289 4.49 0.54 4.74
C PHE A 289 3.39 1.60 4.78
N ALA A 290 3.77 2.88 4.85
CA ALA A 290 2.83 4.00 4.91
C ALA A 290 1.73 3.79 5.98
N SER A 291 0.55 4.37 5.76
CA SER A 291 -0.64 4.15 6.56
C SER A 291 -1.55 3.07 5.98
N LEU A 292 -2.46 2.52 6.80
CA LEU A 292 -3.47 1.55 6.34
C LEU A 292 -4.35 2.13 5.20
N GLN A 293 -4.65 3.42 5.24
CA GLN A 293 -5.41 4.10 4.19
C GLN A 293 -4.68 4.07 2.85
N ILE A 294 -3.36 4.25 2.87
CA ILE A 294 -2.51 4.12 1.68
C ILE A 294 -2.43 2.66 1.24
N ARG A 295 -2.23 1.69 2.15
CA ARG A 295 -2.13 0.27 1.81
C ARG A 295 -3.40 -0.34 1.24
N ASN A 296 -4.56 0.18 1.65
CA ASN A 296 -5.86 -0.29 1.18
C ASN A 296 -6.13 0.02 -0.30
N GLN A 297 -5.44 1.00 -0.89
CA GLN A 297 -5.55 1.34 -2.32
C GLN A 297 -4.23 1.22 -3.10
N GLY A 298 -3.10 1.57 -2.51
CA GLY A 298 -1.78 1.46 -3.14
C GLY A 298 -1.47 0.00 -3.47
N THR A 299 -0.97 -0.25 -4.67
CA THR A 299 -0.79 -1.61 -5.19
C THR A 299 0.67 -2.01 -5.28
N LEU A 300 0.95 -3.31 -5.23
CA LEU A 300 2.32 -3.83 -5.32
C LEU A 300 2.97 -3.44 -6.66
N GLY A 301 2.24 -3.60 -7.77
CA GLY A 301 2.70 -3.19 -9.09
C GLY A 301 2.84 -1.68 -9.23
N GLY A 302 1.99 -0.88 -8.57
CA GLY A 302 2.14 0.56 -8.51
C GLY A 302 3.41 0.99 -7.77
N ASN A 303 3.76 0.30 -6.69
CA ASN A 303 4.99 0.58 -5.95
C ASN A 303 6.25 0.26 -6.76
N ILE A 304 6.25 -0.86 -7.51
CA ILE A 304 7.33 -1.23 -8.44
C ILE A 304 7.38 -0.25 -9.63
N GLY A 305 6.23 0.00 -10.26
CA GLY A 305 6.11 0.84 -11.45
C GLY A 305 6.54 2.29 -11.24
N ASN A 306 6.40 2.82 -10.01
CA ASN A 306 6.91 4.14 -9.64
C ASN A 306 8.44 4.25 -9.71
N ALA A 307 9.16 3.13 -9.56
CA ALA A 307 10.62 3.09 -9.59
C ALA A 307 11.29 4.11 -8.65
N SER A 308 10.69 4.30 -7.47
CA SER A 308 11.24 5.16 -6.43
C SER A 308 12.48 4.51 -5.80
N PRO A 309 13.59 5.24 -5.61
CA PRO A 309 14.80 4.68 -5.00
C PRO A 309 14.61 4.23 -3.55
N ILE A 310 13.58 4.76 -2.90
CA ILE A 310 13.18 4.55 -1.51
C ILE A 310 11.88 3.72 -1.40
N GLY A 311 11.49 3.04 -2.49
CA GLY A 311 10.38 2.09 -2.42
C GLY A 311 10.75 0.92 -1.50
N ASP A 312 9.82 0.55 -0.61
CA ASP A 312 10.09 -0.47 0.40
C ASP A 312 9.90 -1.91 -0.13
N SER A 313 9.00 -2.17 -1.09
CA SER A 313 8.81 -3.54 -1.61
C SER A 313 9.90 -4.03 -2.58
N PRO A 314 10.47 -3.18 -3.48
CA PRO A 314 11.47 -3.63 -4.43
C PRO A 314 12.72 -4.29 -3.81
N PRO A 315 13.39 -3.74 -2.77
CA PRO A 315 14.58 -4.40 -2.22
C PRO A 315 14.27 -5.80 -1.66
N LEU A 316 13.10 -5.99 -1.04
CA LEU A 316 12.69 -7.30 -0.52
C LEU A 316 12.48 -8.29 -1.66
N LEU A 317 11.71 -7.90 -2.68
CA LEU A 317 11.45 -8.73 -3.84
C LEU A 317 12.73 -9.07 -4.62
N ILE A 318 13.68 -8.13 -4.74
CA ILE A 318 14.99 -8.37 -5.37
C ILE A 318 15.79 -9.40 -4.57
N ALA A 319 15.83 -9.31 -3.24
CA ALA A 319 16.53 -10.28 -2.39
C ALA A 319 15.91 -11.68 -2.45
N LEU A 320 14.59 -11.77 -2.69
CA LEU A 320 13.88 -13.03 -2.93
C LEU A 320 14.07 -13.57 -4.35
N GLY A 321 14.64 -12.79 -5.27
CA GLY A 321 14.78 -13.19 -6.67
C GLY A 321 13.48 -13.16 -7.45
N ALA A 322 12.56 -12.26 -7.07
CA ALA A 322 11.30 -12.08 -7.76
C ALA A 322 11.49 -11.65 -9.22
N GLN A 323 10.50 -11.98 -10.03
CA GLN A 323 10.41 -11.58 -11.43
C GLN A 323 9.14 -10.76 -11.66
N ILE A 324 9.09 -10.05 -12.77
CA ILE A 324 7.89 -9.36 -13.24
C ILE A 324 7.52 -9.84 -14.63
N VAL A 325 6.23 -9.93 -14.89
CA VAL A 325 5.68 -10.18 -16.23
C VAL A 325 5.20 -8.85 -16.79
N LEU A 326 5.82 -8.43 -17.88
CA LEU A 326 5.43 -7.25 -18.65
C LEU A 326 4.58 -7.68 -19.84
N CYS A 327 3.49 -6.95 -20.08
CA CYS A 327 2.53 -7.21 -21.14
C CYS A 327 2.46 -6.01 -22.10
N LYS A 328 2.45 -6.29 -23.41
CA LYS A 328 2.25 -5.32 -24.50
C LYS A 328 1.46 -6.00 -25.63
N GLY A 329 0.25 -5.52 -25.89
CA GLY A 329 -0.69 -6.23 -26.77
C GLY A 329 -0.87 -7.67 -26.30
N GLU A 330 -0.67 -8.63 -27.20
CA GLU A 330 -0.73 -10.07 -26.87
C GLU A 330 0.60 -10.63 -26.33
N THR A 331 1.69 -9.86 -26.40
CA THR A 331 3.03 -10.33 -26.05
C THR A 331 3.30 -10.17 -24.56
N ARG A 332 3.85 -11.23 -23.93
CA ARG A 332 4.42 -11.16 -22.58
C ARG A 332 5.91 -11.39 -22.61
N ARG A 333 6.63 -10.69 -21.74
CA ARG A 333 8.03 -10.99 -21.42
C ARG A 333 8.27 -10.93 -19.91
N THR A 334 9.17 -11.78 -19.44
CA THR A 334 9.52 -11.86 -18.02
C THR A 334 10.91 -11.29 -17.79
N LEU A 335 11.08 -10.47 -16.76
CA LEU A 335 12.36 -9.92 -16.32
C LEU A 335 12.61 -10.24 -14.85
N ALA A 336 13.88 -10.42 -14.47
CA ALA A 336 14.25 -10.31 -13.07
C ALA A 336 13.89 -8.90 -12.57
N LEU A 337 13.37 -8.78 -11.35
CA LEU A 337 12.91 -7.49 -10.86
C LEU A 337 14.04 -6.46 -10.79
N GLU A 338 15.28 -6.88 -10.48
CA GLU A 338 16.43 -5.98 -10.47
C GLU A 338 16.74 -5.36 -11.85
N ASP A 339 16.43 -6.06 -12.94
CA ASP A 339 16.69 -5.59 -14.31
C ASP A 339 15.59 -4.62 -14.81
N TYR A 340 14.49 -4.49 -14.07
CA TYR A 340 13.43 -3.54 -14.39
C TYR A 340 13.85 -2.09 -14.13
N PHE A 341 14.73 -1.85 -13.14
CA PHE A 341 15.15 -0.51 -12.73
C PHE A 341 16.46 -0.12 -13.43
N ILE A 342 16.39 0.80 -14.40
CA ILE A 342 17.56 1.23 -15.19
C ILE A 342 18.29 2.39 -14.51
N ASP A 343 17.54 3.42 -14.09
CA ASP A 343 18.05 4.62 -13.43
C ASP A 343 16.93 5.27 -12.60
N TYR A 344 17.19 6.41 -11.97
CA TYR A 344 16.23 7.17 -11.17
C TYR A 344 14.90 7.39 -11.92
N ARG A 345 13.85 6.68 -11.50
CA ARG A 345 12.52 6.67 -12.12
C ARG A 345 12.51 6.28 -13.62
N VAL A 346 13.56 5.59 -14.09
CA VAL A 346 13.66 5.04 -15.45
C VAL A 346 13.58 3.53 -15.38
N THR A 347 12.71 2.94 -16.18
CA THR A 347 12.43 1.49 -16.17
C THR A 347 12.68 0.86 -17.54
N ALA A 348 12.81 -0.47 -17.57
CA ALA A 348 12.98 -1.26 -18.79
C ALA A 348 11.70 -1.40 -19.64
N ARG A 349 10.63 -0.73 -19.23
CA ARG A 349 9.29 -0.77 -19.83
C ARG A 349 9.30 -0.11 -21.22
N GLN A 350 8.75 -0.79 -22.21
CA GLN A 350 8.50 -0.22 -23.54
C GLN A 350 7.27 0.70 -23.52
N GLU A 351 7.11 1.50 -24.58
CA GLU A 351 5.88 2.26 -24.79
C GLU A 351 4.67 1.31 -24.86
N SER A 352 3.59 1.69 -24.17
CA SER A 352 2.35 0.91 -23.97
C SER A 352 2.50 -0.44 -23.27
N GLU A 353 3.68 -0.74 -22.72
CA GLU A 353 3.88 -1.93 -21.91
C GLU A 353 3.49 -1.66 -20.44
N PHE A 354 2.96 -2.66 -19.75
CA PHE A 354 2.58 -2.57 -18.34
C PHE A 354 2.97 -3.81 -17.56
N ILE A 355 3.09 -3.67 -16.24
CA ILE A 355 3.30 -4.80 -15.34
C ILE A 355 1.96 -5.52 -15.19
N GLU A 356 1.89 -6.76 -15.66
CA GLU A 356 0.69 -7.61 -15.51
C GLU A 356 0.66 -8.23 -14.11
N LYS A 357 1.79 -8.84 -13.70
CA LYS A 357 1.95 -9.54 -12.43
C LYS A 357 3.40 -9.63 -11.97
N ILE A 358 3.56 -9.92 -10.68
CA ILE A 358 4.82 -10.16 -9.98
C ILE A 358 4.89 -11.64 -9.63
N ILE A 359 6.01 -12.29 -9.94
CA ILE A 359 6.28 -13.68 -9.59
C ILE A 359 7.25 -13.68 -8.40
N VAL A 360 6.81 -14.23 -7.28
CA VAL A 360 7.61 -14.33 -6.04
C VAL A 360 7.90 -15.81 -5.77
N PRO A 361 9.16 -16.26 -5.69
CA PRO A 361 9.47 -17.64 -5.31
C PRO A 361 8.85 -18.00 -3.95
N ARG A 362 8.56 -19.29 -3.72
CA ARG A 362 8.12 -19.79 -2.40
C ARG A 362 9.29 -19.84 -1.43
N ALA A 363 9.00 -19.69 -0.14
CA ALA A 363 10.02 -19.82 0.88
C ALA A 363 10.55 -21.27 0.92
N SER A 364 11.85 -21.43 1.12
CA SER A 364 12.48 -22.72 1.40
C SER A 364 13.10 -22.72 2.80
N ALA A 365 13.12 -23.87 3.47
CA ALA A 365 13.69 -24.01 4.82
C ALA A 365 15.21 -23.71 4.87
N GLU A 366 15.88 -23.75 3.72
CA GLU A 366 17.32 -23.45 3.59
C GLU A 366 17.61 -21.94 3.49
N GLN A 367 16.60 -21.13 3.17
CA GLN A 367 16.75 -19.69 3.01
C GLN A 367 16.57 -18.96 4.33
N LEU A 368 17.50 -18.08 4.63
CA LEU A 368 17.52 -17.26 5.83
C LEU A 368 17.13 -15.83 5.47
N PHE A 369 15.87 -15.60 5.07
CA PHE A 369 15.40 -14.27 4.70
C PHE A 369 15.15 -13.38 5.92
N ARG A 370 15.66 -12.15 5.90
CA ARG A 370 15.29 -11.07 6.83
C ARG A 370 15.19 -9.73 6.13
N ALA A 371 14.27 -8.88 6.59
CA ALA A 371 14.06 -7.54 6.08
C ALA A 371 14.01 -6.50 7.20
N TYR A 372 14.53 -5.31 6.92
CA TYR A 372 14.61 -4.23 7.89
C TYR A 372 14.31 -2.88 7.26
N LYS A 373 13.56 -2.06 7.99
CA LYS A 373 13.26 -0.67 7.64
C LYS A 373 13.74 0.27 8.74
N VAL A 374 14.56 1.24 8.36
CA VAL A 374 15.04 2.35 9.21
C VAL A 374 14.44 3.65 8.71
N SER A 375 13.71 4.33 9.58
CA SER A 375 12.99 5.59 9.34
C SER A 375 13.00 6.43 10.62
N LYS A 376 12.57 7.70 10.57
CA LYS A 376 12.53 8.57 11.76
C LYS A 376 11.36 8.27 12.67
N ARG A 377 10.24 7.82 12.10
CA ARG A 377 9.09 7.26 12.81
C ARG A 377 8.93 5.78 12.46
N LEU A 378 8.37 5.00 13.37
CA LEU A 378 8.16 3.57 13.17
C LEU A 378 7.19 3.30 12.01
N ASP A 379 6.04 4.00 12.04
CA ASP A 379 4.95 3.91 11.08
C ASP A 379 4.85 5.19 10.23
N ASP A 380 4.27 5.04 9.05
CA ASP A 380 3.90 6.14 8.16
C ASP A 380 5.06 7.12 7.88
N ASP A 381 6.23 6.55 7.59
CA ASP A 381 7.43 7.30 7.25
C ASP A 381 8.22 6.61 6.14
N ILE A 382 8.95 7.45 5.41
CA ILE A 382 9.77 7.04 4.28
C ILE A 382 11.10 6.51 4.81
N SER A 383 11.53 5.38 4.25
CA SER A 383 12.80 4.75 4.61
C SER A 383 14.01 5.67 4.38
N ALA A 384 14.83 5.79 5.42
CA ALA A 384 16.23 6.20 5.28
C ALA A 384 17.05 5.05 4.68
N VAL A 385 16.84 3.82 5.17
CA VAL A 385 17.42 2.60 4.61
C VAL A 385 16.37 1.49 4.71
N CYS A 386 16.11 0.83 3.59
CA CYS A 386 15.41 -0.45 3.57
C CYS A 386 16.42 -1.52 3.14
N ALA A 387 16.53 -2.61 3.89
CA ALA A 387 17.51 -3.67 3.64
C ALA A 387 16.81 -5.03 3.64
N ALA A 388 17.18 -5.89 2.71
CA ALA A 388 16.74 -7.27 2.67
C ALA A 388 17.96 -8.18 2.44
N PHE A 389 18.05 -9.23 3.27
CA PHE A 389 19.11 -10.22 3.25
C PHE A 389 18.48 -11.60 3.05
N ASN A 390 19.00 -12.37 2.12
CA ASN A 390 18.61 -13.75 1.88
C ASN A 390 19.86 -14.58 1.66
N LEU A 391 20.25 -15.34 2.68
CA LEU A 391 21.42 -16.22 2.62
C LEU A 391 21.00 -17.68 2.66
N ARG A 392 21.84 -18.54 2.09
CA ARG A 392 21.84 -19.98 2.35
C ARG A 392 23.18 -20.38 2.94
N ILE A 393 23.16 -21.07 4.08
CA ILE A 393 24.39 -21.45 4.80
C ILE A 393 24.44 -22.97 4.90
N GLU A 394 25.49 -23.56 4.34
CA GLU A 394 25.73 -25.00 4.34
C GLU A 394 27.04 -25.28 5.07
N ASN A 395 26.99 -26.14 6.10
CA ASN A 395 28.18 -26.52 6.88
C ASN A 395 28.98 -25.31 7.42
N GLY A 396 28.28 -24.24 7.81
CA GLY A 396 28.88 -23.01 8.32
C GLY A 396 29.49 -22.09 7.25
N VAL A 397 29.30 -22.39 5.96
CA VAL A 397 29.77 -21.59 4.81
C VAL A 397 28.59 -21.00 4.07
N VAL A 398 28.70 -19.74 3.65
CA VAL A 398 27.64 -19.08 2.85
C VAL A 398 27.66 -19.65 1.43
N ALA A 399 26.66 -20.45 1.09
CA ALA A 399 26.50 -21.12 -0.20
C ALA A 399 25.80 -20.24 -1.24
N ASP A 400 24.89 -19.36 -0.80
CA ASP A 400 24.24 -18.35 -1.64
C ASP A 400 24.02 -17.06 -0.85
N ALA A 401 24.09 -15.92 -1.55
CA ALA A 401 23.91 -14.61 -0.94
C ALA A 401 23.21 -13.63 -1.89
N ARG A 402 22.03 -13.15 -1.49
CA ARG A 402 21.35 -12.01 -2.09
C ARG A 402 21.12 -10.93 -1.05
N VAL A 403 21.65 -9.75 -1.31
CA VAL A 403 21.60 -8.60 -0.39
C VAL A 403 21.16 -7.38 -1.19
N ALA A 404 20.01 -6.81 -0.85
CA ALA A 404 19.42 -5.70 -1.59
C ALA A 404 19.03 -4.54 -0.67
N PHE A 405 19.15 -3.33 -1.20
CA PHE A 405 18.85 -2.11 -0.46
C PHE A 405 17.99 -1.13 -1.26
N GLY A 406 17.10 -0.44 -0.54
CA GLY A 406 16.42 0.79 -0.94
C GLY A 406 16.98 1.99 -0.16
N GLY A 407 16.97 3.17 -0.78
CA GLY A 407 17.48 4.42 -0.20
C GLY A 407 19.01 4.55 -0.21
N MET A 408 19.73 3.63 -0.87
CA MET A 408 21.20 3.60 -0.90
C MET A 408 21.81 3.99 -2.26
N ALA A 409 20.98 4.07 -3.31
CA ALA A 409 21.37 4.43 -4.68
C ALA A 409 20.20 5.11 -5.41
N ALA A 410 20.39 5.43 -6.70
CA ALA A 410 19.36 5.98 -7.58
C ALA A 410 18.23 4.98 -7.90
N THR A 411 18.45 3.69 -7.68
CA THR A 411 17.47 2.60 -7.82
C THR A 411 17.61 1.63 -6.65
N PRO A 412 16.54 0.87 -6.30
CA PRO A 412 16.70 -0.29 -5.45
C PRO A 412 17.60 -1.31 -6.15
N LYS A 413 18.67 -1.77 -5.49
CA LYS A 413 19.64 -2.68 -6.12
C LYS A 413 20.35 -3.60 -5.14
N ARG A 414 20.98 -4.63 -5.70
CA ARG A 414 21.85 -5.58 -4.99
C ARG A 414 23.19 -4.97 -4.61
N ALA A 415 23.74 -5.44 -3.49
CA ALA A 415 25.07 -5.11 -2.98
C ALA A 415 26.07 -6.19 -3.42
N LYS A 416 26.49 -6.17 -4.68
CA LYS A 416 27.27 -7.25 -5.31
C LYS A 416 28.65 -7.43 -4.67
N SER A 417 29.31 -6.36 -4.25
CA SER A 417 30.60 -6.44 -3.55
C SER A 417 30.43 -7.05 -2.16
N CYS A 418 29.36 -6.70 -1.45
CA CYS A 418 28.98 -7.35 -0.18
C CYS A 418 28.70 -8.85 -0.37
N GLU A 419 27.88 -9.22 -1.35
CA GLU A 419 27.57 -10.62 -1.69
C GLU A 419 28.84 -11.42 -2.01
N ALA A 420 29.75 -10.87 -2.82
CA ALA A 420 31.03 -11.49 -3.16
C ALA A 420 31.96 -11.70 -1.94
N ALA A 421 31.89 -10.82 -0.94
CA ALA A 421 32.63 -10.97 0.30
C ALA A 421 32.07 -12.08 1.22
N LEU A 422 30.79 -12.42 1.06
CA LEU A 422 30.10 -13.47 1.81
C LEU A 422 30.25 -14.84 1.14
N LEU A 423 30.05 -14.91 -0.17
CA LEU A 423 29.96 -16.16 -0.93
C LEU A 423 31.20 -17.05 -0.75
N GLY A 424 30.98 -18.32 -0.40
CA GLY A 424 32.04 -19.31 -0.16
C GLY A 424 32.87 -19.07 1.09
N ALA A 425 32.57 -18.04 1.89
CA ALA A 425 33.27 -17.74 3.13
C ALA A 425 32.53 -18.33 4.36
N PRO A 426 33.25 -18.64 5.45
CA PRO A 426 32.61 -19.05 6.69
C PRO A 426 31.71 -17.96 7.26
N TRP A 427 30.52 -18.32 7.75
CA TRP A 427 29.58 -17.39 8.39
C TRP A 427 30.04 -17.05 9.81
N ASN A 428 30.95 -16.08 9.93
CA ASN A 428 31.51 -15.61 11.19
C ASN A 428 31.73 -14.08 11.19
N ASN A 429 32.08 -13.54 12.35
CA ASN A 429 32.25 -12.11 12.55
C ASN A 429 33.27 -11.47 11.58
N THR A 430 34.40 -12.14 11.32
CA THR A 430 35.43 -11.64 10.40
C THR A 430 34.89 -11.48 8.98
N THR A 431 34.15 -12.47 8.49
CA THR A 431 33.50 -12.42 7.17
C THR A 431 32.45 -11.32 7.11
N VAL A 432 31.64 -11.17 8.16
CA VAL A 432 30.61 -10.12 8.26
C VAL A 432 31.20 -8.72 8.23
N GLU A 433 32.30 -8.47 8.96
CA GLU A 433 32.96 -7.17 8.95
C GLU A 433 33.58 -6.84 7.58
N ARG A 434 34.14 -7.84 6.88
CA ARG A 434 34.61 -7.67 5.50
C ARG A 434 33.46 -7.31 4.55
N ALA A 435 32.33 -7.99 4.68
CA ALA A 435 31.13 -7.69 3.89
C ALA A 435 30.56 -6.30 4.21
N CYS A 436 30.57 -5.88 5.48
CA CYS A 436 30.20 -4.52 5.88
C CYS A 436 31.10 -3.46 5.21
N ALA A 437 32.42 -3.69 5.19
CA ALA A 437 33.34 -2.79 4.51
C ALA A 437 33.08 -2.74 2.99
N ALA A 438 32.72 -3.87 2.37
CA ALA A 438 32.42 -3.96 0.94
C ALA A 438 31.16 -3.17 0.52
N LEU A 439 30.20 -2.95 1.43
CA LEU A 439 29.03 -2.10 1.16
C LEU A 439 29.39 -0.68 0.71
N ALA A 440 30.53 -0.15 1.15
CA ALA A 440 31.01 1.17 0.73
C ALA A 440 31.43 1.23 -0.75
N GLN A 441 31.68 0.07 -1.38
CA GLN A 441 31.98 -0.06 -2.80
C GLN A 441 30.70 -0.20 -3.63
N ASP A 442 29.62 -0.71 -3.03
CA ASP A 442 28.33 -0.89 -3.69
C ASP A 442 27.52 0.41 -3.77
N PHE A 443 27.66 1.29 -2.78
CA PHE A 443 26.76 2.42 -2.59
C PHE A 443 27.48 3.75 -2.37
N THR A 444 26.93 4.81 -2.96
CA THR A 444 27.29 6.20 -2.70
C THR A 444 26.01 6.98 -2.41
N PRO A 445 25.39 6.78 -1.24
CA PRO A 445 24.08 7.35 -0.94
C PRO A 445 24.11 8.88 -0.88
N LEU A 446 22.96 9.51 -1.13
CA LEU A 446 22.80 10.95 -1.01
C LEU A 446 22.47 11.36 0.42
N THR A 447 22.88 12.57 0.81
CA THR A 447 22.36 13.25 2.00
C THR A 447 21.08 13.99 1.62
N ASP A 448 20.00 13.76 2.35
CA ASP A 448 18.73 14.48 2.20
C ASP A 448 18.06 14.71 3.58
N PHE A 449 16.82 15.19 3.57
CA PHE A 449 16.06 15.43 4.80
C PHE A 449 15.77 14.16 5.61
N ARG A 450 15.88 12.97 5.04
CA ARG A 450 15.58 11.68 5.70
C ARG A 450 16.79 11.20 6.48
N ALA A 451 17.98 11.24 5.87
CA ALA A 451 19.24 10.88 6.51
C ALA A 451 20.46 11.37 5.72
N SER A 452 21.59 11.55 6.42
CA SER A 452 22.89 11.78 5.79
C SER A 452 23.44 10.53 5.12
N LYS A 453 24.32 10.70 4.13
CA LYS A 453 25.00 9.60 3.44
C LYS A 453 25.81 8.71 4.40
N GLU A 454 26.46 9.31 5.41
CA GLU A 454 27.22 8.60 6.42
C GLU A 454 26.31 7.75 7.32
N TYR A 455 25.18 8.32 7.74
CA TYR A 455 24.19 7.60 8.54
C TYR A 455 23.62 6.41 7.78
N ARG A 456 23.25 6.61 6.50
CA ARG A 456 22.73 5.54 5.63
C ARG A 456 23.71 4.38 5.50
N LEU A 457 24.98 4.67 5.21
CA LEU A 457 26.01 3.64 5.09
C LEU A 457 26.25 2.90 6.41
N LEU A 458 26.35 3.63 7.52
CA LEU A 458 26.52 3.04 8.85
C LEU A 458 25.32 2.16 9.24
N SER A 459 24.09 2.63 8.98
CA SER A 459 22.87 1.85 9.20
C SER A 459 22.86 0.57 8.37
N ALA A 460 23.20 0.62 7.08
CA ALA A 460 23.27 -0.57 6.23
C ALA A 460 24.26 -1.63 6.77
N GLN A 461 25.44 -1.19 7.23
CA GLN A 461 26.43 -2.07 7.86
C GLN A 461 25.91 -2.67 9.18
N ASN A 462 25.28 -1.84 10.02
CA ASN A 462 24.72 -2.30 11.29
C ASN A 462 23.55 -3.25 11.11
N LEU A 463 22.75 -3.11 10.04
CA LEU A 463 21.69 -4.05 9.71
C LEU A 463 22.27 -5.42 9.30
N LEU A 464 23.40 -5.46 8.58
CA LEU A 464 24.09 -6.72 8.29
C LEU A 464 24.67 -7.37 9.56
N ARG A 465 25.24 -6.57 10.47
CA ARG A 465 25.68 -7.07 11.80
C ARG A 465 24.51 -7.60 12.62
N LYS A 466 23.38 -6.88 12.62
CA LYS A 466 22.15 -7.30 13.30
C LYS A 466 21.64 -8.63 12.74
N TYR A 467 21.60 -8.78 11.42
CA TYR A 467 21.23 -10.02 10.75
C TYR A 467 22.12 -11.19 11.18
N PHE A 468 23.44 -10.97 11.27
CA PHE A 468 24.36 -11.97 11.82
C PHE A 468 24.03 -12.35 13.26
N ILE A 469 23.78 -11.37 14.14
CA ILE A 469 23.42 -11.61 15.54
C ILE A 469 22.10 -12.39 15.66
N GLU A 470 21.06 -12.00 14.93
CA GLU A 470 19.76 -12.67 14.95
C GLU A 470 19.87 -14.15 14.51
N LEU A 471 20.77 -14.48 13.57
CA LEU A 471 20.99 -15.86 13.14
C LEU A 471 21.85 -16.68 14.13
N GLN A 472 22.81 -16.05 14.81
CA GLN A 472 23.68 -16.73 15.78
C GLN A 472 23.06 -16.86 17.16
N THR A 473 22.16 -15.94 17.53
CA THR A 473 21.50 -15.92 18.82
C THR A 473 20.02 -15.57 18.66
N PRO A 474 19.20 -16.52 18.17
CA PRO A 474 17.79 -16.26 17.81
C PRO A 474 16.89 -15.77 18.96
N HIS A 475 17.34 -15.92 20.22
CA HIS A 475 16.60 -15.47 21.40
C HIS A 475 16.90 -14.03 21.82
N ILE A 476 17.87 -13.36 21.18
CA ILE A 476 18.13 -11.95 21.46
C ILE A 476 17.12 -11.10 20.70
N GLU A 477 16.31 -10.37 21.46
CA GLU A 477 15.47 -9.31 20.91
C GLU A 477 16.36 -8.16 20.43
N THR A 478 16.26 -7.84 19.14
CA THR A 478 17.05 -6.76 18.51
C THR A 478 16.16 -5.75 17.79
N ARG A 479 14.84 -5.95 17.78
CA ARG A 479 13.85 -5.05 17.18
C ARG A 479 13.26 -4.15 18.24
N VAL A 480 13.15 -2.85 17.94
CA VAL A 480 12.55 -1.87 18.86
C VAL A 480 11.10 -2.25 19.18
N THR A 481 10.39 -2.83 18.21
CA THR A 481 9.01 -3.32 18.34
C THR A 481 8.82 -4.40 19.40
N ALA A 482 9.89 -5.11 19.82
CA ALA A 482 9.82 -6.06 20.92
C ALA A 482 9.65 -5.39 22.30
N TYR A 483 9.80 -4.07 22.38
CA TYR A 483 9.83 -3.30 23.62
C TYR A 483 8.73 -2.24 23.73
N VAL A 484 7.83 -2.14 22.75
CA VAL A 484 6.74 -1.13 22.71
C VAL A 484 5.36 -1.75 22.66
#